data_AF-A0A6C8H2R4-F1
#
_entry.id   AF-A0A6C8H2R4-F1
#
_cell.length_a   1.000
_cell.length_b   1.000
_cell.length_c   1.000
_cell.angle_alpha   90.00
_cell.angle_beta   90.00
_cell.angle_gamma   90.00
#
_symmetry.space_group_name_H-M   'P 1'
#
loop_
_entity.id
_entity.type
_entity.pdbx_description
1 polymer ?
#
loop_
_entity_poly.entity_id
_entity_poly.type
_entity_poly.pdbx_seq_one_letter_code
_entity_poly.pdbx_strand_id
1 'polypeptide(L)'
;LAGVKVTPRGVDGRLQAILRAHENEMGDFVLHLDGLANDFLPDAGRWRWRYWGQGSFTPMRARWDIAGQGEWHDNTIRLTSLSTGFDQLHYGAMTVTSPRLALNKPIVWVRDATMPSLQGALSLEAGKTIFTSGSMLPPSTINFSVEGREPTLFQFKGDLRAGAIGPVRLNGRWDGERLRGQAWWPKQSLIVFQPLLPPDWKMTLREGSLYAQVAFSAAQGQGFEAGGHGVLKGGSAWMPDNKINGVDFILPFRFHNGAWQLGTRGPVSLRIAGIVNQVTAKNITADLQGGYPWSESNPLLLSDVSVDVLGGQIIMKQLRMPQHDPALLRVQNISSSELISAINPKQFAMSGPVSGALPLWLNNEKWIIKDGWLTNPGPMTLRIDKDTADAVVKDNVTAGSAINWLRYMEITHSWTKINVDNLGVLTMQAAITGKSRVDGKTAIVNLNYTHEENVFTLWRSLRFGDNLQAWLEQNTALPQPPCRKDKDCEDK
;
A
#
# COMPACT_ATOMS: atom_id res chain seq x y z
N LEU A 1 50.10 40.36 1.66
CA LEU A 1 50.00 38.88 1.57
C LEU A 1 50.43 38.49 0.16
N ALA A 2 51.33 37.51 0.02
CA ALA A 2 51.93 37.18 -1.28
C ALA A 2 50.86 36.95 -2.35
N GLY A 3 50.78 37.86 -3.33
CA GLY A 3 49.86 37.78 -4.46
C GLY A 3 48.45 38.35 -4.27
N VAL A 4 48.11 38.97 -3.12
CA VAL A 4 46.83 39.69 -2.91
C VAL A 4 47.09 41.17 -2.63
N LYS A 5 46.43 42.04 -3.38
CA LYS A 5 46.44 43.50 -3.21
C LYS A 5 45.04 43.98 -2.86
N VAL A 6 44.96 44.94 -1.94
CA VAL A 6 43.73 45.65 -1.63
C VAL A 6 43.91 47.06 -2.15
N THR A 7 43.05 47.47 -3.08
CA THR A 7 43.04 48.79 -3.71
C THR A 7 41.74 49.50 -3.36
N PRO A 8 41.63 50.82 -3.61
CA PRO A 8 40.35 51.52 -3.53
C PRO A 8 39.28 50.97 -4.48
N ARG A 9 39.67 50.24 -5.53
CA ARG A 9 38.75 49.61 -6.49
C ARG A 9 38.28 48.23 -6.03
N GLY A 10 39.07 47.54 -5.20
CA GLY A 10 38.69 46.27 -4.59
C GLY A 10 39.87 45.36 -4.29
N VAL A 11 39.59 44.07 -4.18
CA VAL A 11 40.58 43.02 -3.94
C VAL A 11 41.07 42.43 -5.26
N ASP A 12 42.37 42.41 -5.44
CA ASP A 12 43.06 41.77 -6.56
C ASP A 12 43.90 40.60 -6.08
N GLY A 13 43.83 39.47 -6.78
CA GLY A 13 44.71 38.33 -6.55
C GLY A 13 43.98 37.07 -6.09
N ARG A 14 44.77 36.05 -5.74
CA ARG A 14 44.24 34.71 -5.40
C ARG A 14 43.65 34.68 -4.00
N LEU A 15 42.37 34.34 -3.89
CA LEU A 15 41.65 34.15 -2.64
C LEU A 15 41.45 32.65 -2.40
N GLN A 16 41.99 32.13 -1.29
CA GLN A 16 41.89 30.72 -0.95
C GLN A 16 41.51 30.55 0.52
N ALA A 17 40.66 29.58 0.81
CA ALA A 17 40.26 29.20 2.14
C ALA A 17 40.13 27.68 2.25
N ILE A 18 40.48 27.14 3.42
CA ILE A 18 40.22 25.76 3.77
C ILE A 18 39.47 25.80 5.09
N LEU A 19 38.21 25.39 5.07
CA LEU A 19 37.40 25.23 6.26
C LEU A 19 37.46 23.76 6.68
N ARG A 20 37.90 23.52 7.92
CA ARG A 20 37.83 22.21 8.57
C ARG A 20 36.98 22.38 9.81
N ALA A 21 35.95 21.57 9.94
CA ALA A 21 35.11 21.57 11.12
C ALA A 21 34.80 20.13 11.52
N HIS A 22 34.74 19.94 12.83
CA HIS A 22 34.28 18.74 13.49
C HIS A 22 33.12 19.14 14.38
N GLU A 23 32.00 18.48 14.24
CA GLU A 23 30.87 18.60 15.15
C GLU A 23 30.45 17.18 15.55
N ASN A 24 30.31 16.94 16.84
CA ASN A 24 30.19 15.60 17.40
C ASN A 24 28.94 14.85 16.88
N GLU A 25 27.85 15.57 16.57
CA GLU A 25 26.58 14.98 16.16
C GLU A 25 26.41 14.92 14.63
N MET A 26 26.91 15.92 13.91
CA MET A 26 26.75 16.08 12.46
C MET A 26 27.87 15.37 11.69
N GLY A 27 29.08 15.29 12.24
CA GLY A 27 30.25 14.68 11.61
C GLY A 27 31.34 15.67 11.20
N ASP A 28 32.36 15.14 10.53
CA ASP A 28 33.54 15.87 10.09
C ASP A 28 33.39 16.37 8.67
N PHE A 29 33.91 17.56 8.36
CA PHE A 29 34.04 17.98 6.97
C PHE A 29 35.24 18.88 6.68
N VAL A 30 35.66 18.82 5.43
CA VAL A 30 36.66 19.71 4.84
C VAL A 30 36.09 20.33 3.58
N LEU A 31 36.10 21.66 3.53
CA LEU A 31 35.71 22.43 2.35
C LEU A 31 36.87 23.32 1.92
N HIS A 32 37.23 23.20 0.65
CA HIS A 32 38.21 24.04 -0.02
C HIS A 32 37.50 25.07 -0.88
N LEU A 33 38.03 26.28 -0.88
CA LEU A 33 37.66 27.37 -1.76
C LEU A 33 38.94 27.96 -2.35
N ASP A 34 38.96 28.16 -3.66
CA ASP A 34 40.09 28.75 -4.37
C ASP A 34 39.55 29.60 -5.51
N GLY A 35 40.03 30.83 -5.61
CA GLY A 35 39.52 31.79 -6.59
C GLY A 35 40.49 32.90 -6.92
N LEU A 36 40.16 33.66 -7.94
CA LEU A 36 40.92 34.81 -8.41
C LEU A 36 39.99 36.02 -8.44
N ALA A 37 40.37 37.04 -7.68
CA ALA A 37 39.71 38.33 -7.63
C ALA A 37 40.43 39.34 -8.54
N ASN A 38 39.66 40.20 -9.20
CA ASN A 38 40.12 41.30 -10.04
C ASN A 38 39.27 42.53 -9.70
N ASP A 39 39.87 43.53 -9.04
CA ASP A 39 39.21 44.72 -8.49
C ASP A 39 37.89 44.38 -7.77
N PHE A 40 37.85 43.29 -7.00
CA PHE A 40 36.58 42.76 -6.48
C PHE A 40 36.09 43.48 -5.22
N LEU A 41 34.83 43.93 -5.27
CA LEU A 41 34.00 44.29 -4.13
C LEU A 41 32.62 43.62 -4.32
N PRO A 42 31.80 43.46 -3.26
CA PRO A 42 30.42 43.03 -3.45
C PRO A 42 29.71 43.94 -4.47
N ASP A 43 29.18 43.32 -5.52
CA ASP A 43 28.46 43.98 -6.61
C ASP A 43 29.31 44.86 -7.56
N ALA A 44 30.65 44.79 -7.50
CA ALA A 44 31.58 45.45 -8.44
C ALA A 44 32.85 44.63 -8.73
N GLY A 45 33.32 44.65 -9.97
CA GLY A 45 34.54 43.93 -10.36
C GLY A 45 34.26 42.45 -10.60
N ARG A 46 35.25 41.57 -10.37
CA ARG A 46 35.09 40.14 -10.65
C ARG A 46 35.80 39.24 -9.65
N TRP A 47 35.11 38.22 -9.19
CA TRP A 47 35.69 37.10 -8.45
C TRP A 47 35.22 35.77 -9.05
N ARG A 48 36.17 34.97 -9.55
CA ARG A 48 35.90 33.59 -10.01
C ARG A 48 36.40 32.62 -8.96
N TRP A 49 35.59 31.63 -8.62
CA TRP A 49 35.97 30.61 -7.63
C TRP A 49 35.64 29.20 -8.09
N ARG A 50 36.32 28.26 -7.46
CA ARG A 50 35.99 26.85 -7.39
C ARG A 50 35.96 26.42 -5.94
N TYR A 51 35.09 25.46 -5.64
CA TYR A 51 34.99 24.86 -4.33
C TYR A 51 34.92 23.35 -4.47
N TRP A 52 35.49 22.63 -3.51
CA TRP A 52 35.36 21.18 -3.41
C TRP A 52 35.53 20.75 -1.97
N GLY A 53 34.92 19.64 -1.60
CA GLY A 53 34.96 19.18 -0.24
C GLY A 53 34.30 17.83 -0.07
N GLN A 54 34.48 17.29 1.12
CA GLN A 54 33.88 16.04 1.53
C GLN A 54 33.70 16.03 3.04
N GLY A 55 32.79 15.18 3.51
CA GLY A 55 32.57 14.98 4.92
C GLY A 55 31.76 13.74 5.24
N SER A 56 31.55 13.51 6.53
CA SER A 56 30.57 12.57 7.04
C SER A 56 29.32 13.31 7.49
N PHE A 57 28.18 12.63 7.40
CA PHE A 57 26.92 13.03 8.00
C PHE A 57 26.42 11.90 8.89
N THR A 58 26.81 11.96 10.16
CA THR A 58 26.57 10.90 11.16
C THR A 58 25.09 10.56 11.34
N PRO A 59 24.13 11.51 11.37
CA PRO A 59 22.71 11.22 11.60
C PRO A 59 22.10 10.27 10.56
N MET A 60 22.62 10.28 9.32
CA MET A 60 22.14 9.40 8.24
C MET A 60 23.18 8.34 7.83
N ARG A 61 24.28 8.19 8.60
CA ARG A 61 25.40 7.28 8.31
C ARG A 61 25.90 7.39 6.86
N ALA A 62 26.01 8.63 6.41
CA ALA A 62 26.33 8.96 5.03
C ALA A 62 27.69 9.65 4.95
N ARG A 63 28.38 9.53 3.82
CA ARG A 63 29.44 10.46 3.43
C ARG A 63 28.92 11.32 2.30
N TRP A 64 29.35 12.57 2.29
CA TRP A 64 28.99 13.50 1.25
C TRP A 64 30.22 14.09 0.58
N ASP A 65 30.05 14.47 -0.67
CA ASP A 65 31.01 15.26 -1.41
C ASP A 65 30.32 16.45 -2.08
N ILE A 66 31.12 17.46 -2.39
CA ILE A 66 30.69 18.64 -3.13
C ILE A 66 31.83 19.12 -4.03
N ALA A 67 31.48 19.57 -5.22
CA ALA A 67 32.38 20.29 -6.10
C ALA A 67 31.58 21.27 -6.96
N GLY A 68 32.18 22.41 -7.29
CA GLY A 68 31.56 23.35 -8.18
C GLY A 68 32.42 24.58 -8.47
N GLN A 69 31.88 25.43 -9.33
CA GLN A 69 32.53 26.63 -9.82
C GLN A 69 31.50 27.74 -9.98
N GLY A 70 31.95 28.97 -9.78
CA GLY A 70 31.12 30.14 -9.99
C GLY A 70 31.91 31.42 -10.18
N GLU A 71 31.17 32.48 -10.41
CA GLU A 71 31.67 33.81 -10.64
C GLU A 71 30.71 34.84 -10.06
N TRP A 72 31.27 35.88 -9.43
CA TRP A 72 30.56 37.08 -9.02
C TRP A 72 31.18 38.18 -9.85
N HIS A 73 30.43 38.66 -10.82
CA HIS A 73 30.85 39.71 -11.72
C HIS A 73 29.85 40.84 -11.64
N ASP A 74 30.31 41.98 -11.14
CA ASP A 74 29.48 43.13 -10.81
C ASP A 74 28.27 42.67 -9.98
N ASN A 75 27.05 43.07 -10.33
CA ASN A 75 25.84 42.68 -9.61
C ASN A 75 25.36 41.23 -9.88
N THR A 76 26.10 40.40 -10.60
CA THR A 76 25.64 39.06 -11.01
C THR A 76 26.47 37.95 -10.39
N ILE A 77 25.81 37.06 -9.66
CA ILE A 77 26.37 35.82 -9.14
C ILE A 77 25.93 34.68 -10.04
N ARG A 78 26.89 33.98 -10.66
CA ARG A 78 26.66 32.82 -11.53
C ARG A 78 27.32 31.59 -10.94
N LEU A 79 26.54 30.55 -10.64
CA LEU A 79 27.04 29.22 -10.37
C LEU A 79 27.04 28.42 -11.66
N THR A 80 28.22 28.13 -12.21
CA THR A 80 28.37 27.46 -13.51
C THR A 80 28.45 25.94 -13.38
N SER A 81 28.88 25.43 -12.23
CA SER A 81 28.81 24.01 -11.90
C SER A 81 28.54 23.78 -10.42
N LEU A 82 27.78 22.73 -10.15
CA LEU A 82 27.55 22.13 -8.84
C LEU A 82 27.40 20.63 -9.09
N SER A 83 28.07 19.85 -8.26
CA SER A 83 27.82 18.43 -8.07
C SER A 83 27.98 18.16 -6.59
N THR A 84 26.92 17.69 -5.94
CA THR A 84 26.97 17.32 -4.54
C THR A 84 26.08 16.13 -4.30
N GLY A 85 26.46 15.25 -3.39
CA GLY A 85 25.66 14.07 -3.12
C GLY A 85 26.14 13.31 -1.92
N PHE A 86 25.37 12.28 -1.57
CA PHE A 86 25.73 11.31 -0.55
C PHE A 86 26.12 9.99 -1.21
N ASP A 87 26.93 9.16 -0.55
CA ASP A 87 27.16 7.77 -0.98
C ASP A 87 25.92 6.89 -0.74
N GLN A 88 25.22 7.14 0.38
CA GLN A 88 23.90 6.61 0.72
C GLN A 88 23.14 7.60 1.59
N LEU A 89 21.82 7.54 1.60
CA LEU A 89 21.00 8.33 2.50
C LEU A 89 19.97 7.44 3.20
N HIS A 90 20.15 7.24 4.50
CA HIS A 90 19.22 6.49 5.33
C HIS A 90 18.32 7.45 6.10
N TYR A 91 17.00 7.37 5.86
CA TYR A 91 16.00 8.23 6.51
C TYR A 91 14.75 7.43 6.86
N GLY A 92 14.53 7.23 8.16
CA GLY A 92 13.40 6.46 8.67
C GLY A 92 13.36 5.04 8.09
N ALA A 93 12.29 4.71 7.37
CA ALA A 93 12.10 3.40 6.74
C ALA A 93 12.72 3.27 5.33
N MET A 94 13.54 4.24 4.91
CA MET A 94 13.99 4.37 3.52
C MET A 94 15.52 4.48 3.43
N THR A 95 16.11 3.76 2.48
CA THR A 95 17.53 3.88 2.13
C THR A 95 17.65 4.22 0.64
N VAL A 96 18.17 5.41 0.34
CA VAL A 96 18.40 5.91 -1.02
C VAL A 96 19.86 5.67 -1.39
N THR A 97 20.09 5.06 -2.55
CA THR A 97 21.45 4.77 -3.03
C THR A 97 22.01 5.98 -3.77
N SER A 98 23.16 6.48 -3.31
CA SER A 98 23.98 7.50 -4.00
C SER A 98 23.24 8.69 -4.62
N PRO A 99 22.40 9.43 -3.87
CA PRO A 99 21.70 10.60 -4.38
C PRO A 99 22.70 11.73 -4.70
N ARG A 100 22.58 12.33 -5.89
CA ARG A 100 23.44 13.40 -6.39
C ARG A 100 22.64 14.52 -7.05
N LEU A 101 22.87 15.73 -6.57
CA LEU A 101 22.34 16.98 -7.10
C LEU A 101 23.40 17.62 -8.02
N ALA A 102 23.00 17.97 -9.24
CA ALA A 102 23.85 18.66 -10.21
C ALA A 102 23.10 19.80 -10.93
N LEU A 103 23.85 20.71 -11.56
CA LEU A 103 23.26 21.72 -12.44
C LEU A 103 22.99 21.14 -13.82
N ASN A 104 21.76 21.34 -14.30
CA ASN A 104 21.41 21.21 -15.72
C ASN A 104 21.62 22.52 -16.47
N LYS A 105 21.44 23.66 -15.80
CA LYS A 105 21.74 25.01 -16.30
C LYS A 105 22.39 25.82 -15.18
N PRO A 106 23.29 26.77 -15.51
CA PRO A 106 23.86 27.66 -14.52
C PRO A 106 22.78 28.34 -13.68
N ILE A 107 23.00 28.46 -12.37
CA ILE A 107 22.19 29.34 -11.53
C ILE A 107 22.73 30.75 -11.72
N VAL A 108 21.88 31.68 -12.14
CA VAL A 108 22.22 33.10 -12.32
C VAL A 108 21.34 33.91 -11.39
N TRP A 109 21.97 34.63 -10.47
CA TRP A 109 21.34 35.59 -9.57
C TRP A 109 21.83 36.99 -9.90
N VAL A 110 20.97 37.79 -10.49
CA VAL A 110 21.19 39.22 -10.73
C VAL A 110 20.68 39.98 -9.50
N ARG A 111 21.59 40.62 -8.79
CA ARG A 111 21.37 41.41 -7.57
C ARG A 111 21.12 42.89 -7.88
N ASP A 112 20.40 43.16 -8.96
CA ASP A 112 20.02 44.52 -9.31
C ASP A 112 18.96 45.04 -8.32
N ALA A 113 19.09 46.30 -7.89
CA ALA A 113 18.17 46.89 -6.91
C ALA A 113 16.75 47.07 -7.45
N THR A 114 16.60 47.23 -8.77
CA THR A 114 15.30 47.50 -9.43
C THR A 114 14.71 46.26 -10.09
N MET A 115 15.56 45.42 -10.69
CA MET A 115 15.16 44.22 -11.43
C MET A 115 15.94 42.98 -10.98
N PRO A 116 15.83 42.57 -9.70
CA PRO A 116 16.48 41.36 -9.22
C PRO A 116 15.88 40.12 -9.88
N SER A 117 16.72 39.17 -10.24
CA SER A 117 16.26 37.91 -10.82
C SER A 117 17.13 36.73 -10.42
N LEU A 118 16.51 35.58 -10.22
CA LEU A 118 17.16 34.29 -10.00
C LEU A 118 16.61 33.30 -11.02
N GLN A 119 17.48 32.61 -11.74
CA GLN A 119 17.10 31.54 -12.66
C GLN A 119 18.12 30.42 -12.62
N GLY A 120 17.68 29.18 -12.83
CA GLY A 120 18.58 28.02 -12.95
C GLY A 120 17.82 26.72 -13.15
N ALA A 121 18.55 25.64 -13.43
CA ALA A 121 17.97 24.30 -13.49
C ALA A 121 18.92 23.27 -12.90
N LEU A 122 18.36 22.31 -12.17
CA LEU A 122 19.06 21.27 -11.45
C LEU A 122 18.47 19.90 -11.79
N SER A 123 19.27 18.86 -11.60
CA SER A 123 18.84 17.47 -11.56
C SER A 123 19.23 16.87 -10.21
N LEU A 124 18.32 16.12 -9.60
CA LEU A 124 18.62 15.20 -8.51
C LEU A 124 18.47 13.78 -9.04
N GLU A 125 19.58 13.08 -9.17
CA GLU A 125 19.62 11.68 -9.57
C GLU A 125 19.89 10.81 -8.36
N ALA A 126 19.18 9.70 -8.24
CA ALA A 126 19.41 8.71 -7.21
C ALA A 126 19.36 7.32 -7.81
N GLY A 127 20.17 6.42 -7.26
CA GLY A 127 20.01 4.99 -7.49
C GLY A 127 18.70 4.46 -6.90
N LYS A 128 18.58 3.13 -6.82
CA LYS A 128 17.40 2.51 -6.22
C LYS A 128 17.20 2.98 -4.79
N THR A 129 15.94 3.13 -4.40
CA THR A 129 15.53 3.36 -3.03
C THR A 129 14.88 2.10 -2.48
N ILE A 130 15.34 1.62 -1.33
CA ILE A 130 14.83 0.40 -0.69
C ILE A 130 14.07 0.81 0.57
N PHE A 131 12.88 0.26 0.76
CA PHE A 131 12.08 0.44 1.96
C PHE A 131 12.27 -0.73 2.91
N THR A 132 12.07 -0.54 4.21
CA THR A 132 12.17 -1.61 5.22
C THR A 132 11.20 -2.77 4.97
N SER A 133 10.12 -2.54 4.23
CA SER A 133 9.17 -3.57 3.77
C SER A 133 9.72 -4.48 2.66
N GLY A 134 10.92 -4.21 2.13
CA GLY A 134 11.46 -4.88 0.94
C GLY A 134 10.99 -4.30 -0.39
N SER A 135 10.03 -3.36 -0.37
CA SER A 135 9.64 -2.59 -1.55
C SER A 135 10.81 -1.78 -2.11
N MET A 136 10.76 -1.45 -3.41
CA MET A 136 11.82 -0.72 -4.10
C MET A 136 11.25 0.36 -5.02
N LEU A 137 11.75 1.59 -4.92
CA LEU A 137 11.64 2.57 -6.00
C LEU A 137 12.84 2.38 -6.94
N PRO A 138 12.63 2.23 -8.26
CA PRO A 138 13.72 2.20 -9.24
C PRO A 138 14.58 3.47 -9.18
N PRO A 139 15.77 3.49 -9.82
CA PRO A 139 16.57 4.70 -9.96
C PRO A 139 15.71 5.86 -10.45
N SER A 140 15.85 6.99 -9.76
CA SER A 140 14.96 8.13 -9.91
C SER A 140 15.71 9.40 -10.28
N THR A 141 15.13 10.18 -11.17
CA THR A 141 15.62 11.49 -11.57
C THR A 141 14.53 12.53 -11.31
N ILE A 142 14.89 13.61 -10.63
CA ILE A 142 14.07 14.80 -10.47
C ILE A 142 14.76 15.93 -11.21
N ASN A 143 14.17 16.38 -12.32
CA ASN A 143 14.62 17.60 -12.99
C ASN A 143 13.77 18.77 -12.51
N PHE A 144 14.40 19.87 -12.10
CA PHE A 144 13.64 21.06 -11.71
C PHE A 144 14.34 22.36 -12.10
N SER A 145 13.54 23.35 -12.48
CA SER A 145 13.96 24.72 -12.74
C SER A 145 13.53 25.62 -11.59
N VAL A 146 14.34 26.61 -11.26
CA VAL A 146 14.04 27.67 -10.30
C VAL A 146 13.95 29.01 -11.02
N GLU A 147 12.97 29.83 -10.62
CA GLU A 147 12.77 31.18 -11.13
C GLU A 147 12.25 32.07 -9.99
N GLY A 148 12.90 33.20 -9.75
CA GLY A 148 12.56 34.06 -8.61
C GLY A 148 13.29 35.38 -8.62
N ARG A 149 13.33 36.04 -7.45
CA ARG A 149 14.07 37.29 -7.25
C ARG A 149 15.45 37.04 -6.64
N GLU A 150 15.52 36.09 -5.71
CA GLU A 150 16.69 35.82 -4.89
C GLU A 150 16.66 34.38 -4.34
N PRO A 151 17.78 33.84 -3.82
CA PRO A 151 17.85 32.47 -3.30
C PRO A 151 16.86 32.14 -2.17
N THR A 152 16.36 33.15 -1.46
CA THR A 152 15.34 33.02 -0.42
C THR A 152 13.92 33.12 -0.95
N LEU A 153 13.69 33.56 -2.19
CA LEU A 153 12.36 33.77 -2.75
C LEU A 153 12.30 33.34 -4.22
N PHE A 154 11.86 32.10 -4.45
CA PHE A 154 11.76 31.53 -5.79
C PHE A 154 10.61 30.54 -5.93
N GLN A 155 10.15 30.38 -7.17
CA GLN A 155 9.27 29.31 -7.60
C GLN A 155 10.11 28.20 -8.23
N PHE A 156 9.61 26.97 -8.13
CA PHE A 156 10.21 25.84 -8.82
C PHE A 156 9.16 25.06 -9.60
N LYS A 157 9.60 24.44 -10.69
CA LYS A 157 8.83 23.51 -11.51
C LYS A 157 9.73 22.34 -11.88
N GLY A 158 9.19 21.13 -11.90
CA GLY A 158 9.99 19.96 -12.24
C GLY A 158 9.18 18.71 -12.53
N ASP A 159 9.88 17.63 -12.85
CA ASP A 159 9.31 16.31 -12.99
C ASP A 159 10.19 15.25 -12.33
N LEU A 160 9.55 14.33 -11.60
CA LEU A 160 10.15 13.15 -11.02
C LEU A 160 9.80 11.93 -11.87
N ARG A 161 10.81 11.15 -12.25
CA ARG A 161 10.67 9.84 -12.91
C ARG A 161 11.47 8.79 -12.17
N ALA A 162 10.94 7.57 -12.06
CA ALA A 162 11.64 6.43 -11.49
C ALA A 162 11.41 5.18 -12.34
N GLY A 163 12.30 4.88 -13.27
CA GLY A 163 12.01 3.90 -14.32
C GLY A 163 10.73 4.27 -15.10
N ALA A 164 9.73 3.39 -15.11
CA ALA A 164 8.44 3.62 -15.75
C ALA A 164 7.42 4.44 -14.90
N ILE A 165 7.76 4.71 -13.63
CA ILE A 165 6.93 5.43 -12.67
C ILE A 165 7.10 6.95 -12.92
N GLY A 166 6.00 7.67 -13.11
CA GLY A 166 6.00 9.10 -13.48
C GLY A 166 5.93 9.35 -14.99
N PRO A 167 6.11 10.60 -15.46
CA PRO A 167 6.57 11.75 -14.70
C PRO A 167 5.54 12.29 -13.71
N VAL A 168 5.93 12.45 -12.45
CA VAL A 168 5.18 13.21 -11.46
C VAL A 168 5.56 14.67 -11.60
N ARG A 169 4.60 15.51 -11.98
CA ARG A 169 4.85 16.94 -12.18
C ARG A 169 4.86 17.65 -10.83
N LEU A 170 5.92 18.40 -10.58
CA LEU A 170 6.14 19.16 -9.35
C LEU A 170 6.05 20.66 -9.67
N ASN A 171 5.39 21.41 -8.80
CA ASN A 171 5.48 22.86 -8.79
C ASN A 171 5.45 23.38 -7.36
N GLY A 172 5.97 24.57 -7.14
CA GLY A 172 5.90 25.16 -5.81
C GLY A 172 6.73 26.42 -5.68
N ARG A 173 6.94 26.83 -4.43
CA ARG A 173 7.70 28.00 -4.06
C ARG A 173 8.42 27.81 -2.73
N TRP A 174 9.52 28.51 -2.60
CA TRP A 174 10.24 28.78 -1.38
C TRP A 174 10.11 30.28 -1.08
N ASP A 175 9.66 30.62 0.13
CA ASP A 175 9.47 32.01 0.57
C ASP A 175 10.44 32.44 1.69
N GLY A 176 11.50 31.67 1.91
CA GLY A 176 12.53 31.95 2.91
C GLY A 176 12.28 31.26 4.25
N GLU A 177 11.02 30.90 4.51
CA GLU A 177 10.62 30.20 5.74
C GLU A 177 9.95 28.85 5.43
N ARG A 178 9.15 28.80 4.36
CA ARG A 178 8.31 27.65 4.03
C ARG A 178 8.43 27.26 2.56
N LEU A 179 8.67 25.96 2.37
CA LEU A 179 8.49 25.30 1.09
C LEU A 179 7.01 24.93 0.94
N ARG A 180 6.38 25.28 -0.18
CA ARG A 180 5.01 24.87 -0.51
C ARG A 180 4.96 24.41 -1.95
N GLY A 181 4.26 23.33 -2.23
CA GLY A 181 4.14 22.84 -3.59
C GLY A 181 3.01 21.87 -3.81
N GLN A 182 2.87 21.46 -5.06
CA GLN A 182 1.96 20.41 -5.49
C GLN A 182 2.72 19.39 -6.33
N ALA A 183 2.32 18.13 -6.19
CA ALA A 183 2.73 17.02 -7.00
C ALA A 183 1.49 16.46 -7.71
N TRP A 184 1.55 16.38 -9.03
CA TRP A 184 0.50 15.81 -9.86
C TRP A 184 1.02 14.55 -10.55
N TRP A 185 0.37 13.44 -10.25
CA TRP A 185 0.66 12.16 -10.84
C TRP A 185 -0.36 11.88 -11.96
N PRO A 186 0.06 11.82 -13.23
CA PRO A 186 -0.83 11.54 -14.35
C PRO A 186 -1.43 10.13 -14.24
N LYS A 187 -2.54 9.88 -14.94
CA LYS A 187 -3.08 8.51 -15.05
C LYS A 187 -2.05 7.58 -15.68
N GLN A 188 -1.64 6.55 -14.95
CA GLN A 188 -0.71 5.51 -15.40
C GLN A 188 -1.25 4.12 -15.13
N SER A 189 -0.77 3.14 -15.90
CA SER A 189 -1.07 1.71 -15.68
C SER A 189 -0.63 1.25 -14.30
N LEU A 190 -1.43 0.43 -13.64
CA LEU A 190 -1.12 -0.10 -12.31
C LEU A 190 0.16 -0.96 -12.28
N ILE A 191 0.49 -1.64 -13.39
CA ILE A 191 1.65 -2.55 -13.48
C ILE A 191 2.97 -1.84 -13.16
N VAL A 192 3.10 -0.56 -13.51
CA VAL A 192 4.37 0.17 -13.31
C VAL A 192 4.72 0.34 -11.82
N PHE A 193 3.73 0.19 -10.93
CA PHE A 193 3.89 0.29 -9.49
C PHE A 193 4.28 -1.04 -8.82
N GLN A 194 4.44 -2.13 -9.60
CA GLN A 194 4.83 -3.45 -9.08
C GLN A 194 6.05 -3.41 -8.13
N PRO A 195 7.13 -2.63 -8.39
CA PRO A 195 8.29 -2.57 -7.49
C PRO A 195 7.97 -1.99 -6.10
N LEU A 196 6.90 -1.20 -5.98
CA LEU A 196 6.51 -0.58 -4.70
C LEU A 196 5.80 -1.56 -3.76
N LEU A 197 5.40 -2.73 -4.25
CA LEU A 197 4.79 -3.77 -3.42
C LEU A 197 5.86 -4.62 -2.73
N PRO A 198 5.69 -4.96 -1.44
CA PRO A 198 6.56 -5.92 -0.75
C PRO A 198 6.59 -7.27 -1.49
N PRO A 199 7.77 -7.82 -1.81
CA PRO A 199 7.88 -9.11 -2.50
C PRO A 199 7.19 -10.26 -1.74
N ASP A 200 7.20 -10.21 -0.41
CA ASP A 200 6.61 -11.23 0.46
C ASP A 200 5.09 -11.34 0.31
N TRP A 201 4.43 -10.31 -0.22
CA TRP A 201 3.00 -10.37 -0.53
C TRP A 201 2.70 -11.28 -1.71
N LYS A 202 3.71 -11.63 -2.52
CA LYS A 202 3.58 -12.49 -3.72
C LYS A 202 2.45 -12.02 -4.64
N MET A 203 2.24 -10.70 -4.71
CA MET A 203 1.16 -10.07 -5.43
C MET A 203 1.66 -9.51 -6.76
N THR A 204 1.09 -9.98 -7.87
CA THR A 204 1.39 -9.52 -9.23
C THR A 204 0.26 -8.63 -9.73
N LEU A 205 0.55 -7.34 -9.95
CA LEU A 205 -0.38 -6.36 -10.52
C LEU A 205 -0.62 -6.68 -12.00
N ARG A 206 -1.87 -6.52 -12.46
CA ARG A 206 -2.30 -6.86 -13.81
C ARG A 206 -2.94 -5.69 -14.52
N GLU A 207 -4.16 -5.32 -14.16
CA GLU A 207 -4.89 -4.24 -14.84
C GLU A 207 -5.17 -3.08 -13.89
N GLY A 208 -5.68 -2.00 -14.47
CA GLY A 208 -6.11 -0.82 -13.75
C GLY A 208 -5.19 0.37 -13.96
N SER A 209 -5.61 1.48 -13.37
CA SER A 209 -4.91 2.75 -13.50
C SER A 209 -4.89 3.52 -12.20
N LEU A 210 -3.77 4.17 -11.93
CA LEU A 210 -3.56 5.03 -10.77
C LEU A 210 -3.25 6.45 -11.20
N TYR A 211 -3.83 7.42 -10.50
CA TYR A 211 -3.45 8.83 -10.56
C TYR A 211 -3.58 9.46 -9.18
N ALA A 212 -2.91 10.58 -8.96
CA ALA A 212 -2.92 11.23 -7.66
C ALA A 212 -2.64 12.73 -7.77
N GLN A 213 -3.12 13.48 -6.80
CA GLN A 213 -2.79 14.88 -6.61
C GLN A 213 -2.50 15.13 -5.14
N VAL A 214 -1.34 15.71 -4.86
CA VAL A 214 -0.85 15.98 -3.50
C VAL A 214 -0.40 17.43 -3.42
N ALA A 215 -0.80 18.13 -2.38
CA ALA A 215 -0.18 19.38 -1.94
C ALA A 215 0.70 19.09 -0.74
N PHE A 216 1.84 19.78 -0.64
CA PHE A 216 2.77 19.60 0.47
C PHE A 216 3.31 20.94 0.97
N SER A 217 3.72 20.96 2.23
CA SER A 217 4.47 22.06 2.81
C SER A 217 5.52 21.57 3.80
N ALA A 218 6.65 22.26 3.87
CA ALA A 218 7.67 22.02 4.87
C ALA A 218 8.22 23.35 5.41
N ALA A 219 8.33 23.45 6.73
CA ALA A 219 8.94 24.57 7.43
C ALA A 219 9.62 24.08 8.72
N GLN A 220 10.59 24.85 9.22
CA GLN A 220 11.18 24.60 10.53
C GLN A 220 10.09 24.64 11.62
N GLY A 221 10.13 23.69 12.57
CA GLY A 221 9.12 23.54 13.62
C GLY A 221 7.80 22.86 13.18
N GLN A 222 7.37 23.04 11.93
CA GLN A 222 6.20 22.36 11.35
C GLN A 222 6.52 20.93 10.88
N GLY A 223 7.75 20.71 10.40
CA GLY A 223 8.10 19.47 9.70
C GLY A 223 7.47 19.38 8.31
N PHE A 224 7.38 18.16 7.76
CA PHE A 224 6.76 17.91 6.47
C PHE A 224 5.28 17.55 6.63
N GLU A 225 4.43 18.26 5.89
CA GLU A 225 3.01 17.99 5.76
C GLU A 225 2.64 17.73 4.31
N ALA A 226 1.68 16.83 4.11
CA ALA A 226 1.11 16.58 2.80
C ALA A 226 -0.39 16.30 2.91
N GLY A 227 -1.13 16.62 1.86
CA GLY A 227 -2.54 16.28 1.79
C GLY A 227 -3.00 16.21 0.35
N GLY A 228 -3.91 15.30 0.06
CA GLY A 228 -4.28 15.03 -1.31
C GLY A 228 -5.25 13.88 -1.45
N HIS A 229 -5.34 13.36 -2.67
CA HIS A 229 -6.06 12.14 -2.95
C HIS A 229 -5.33 11.31 -4.01
N GLY A 230 -5.33 10.00 -3.82
CA GLY A 230 -4.97 9.02 -4.82
C GLY A 230 -6.20 8.26 -5.30
N VAL A 231 -6.26 7.90 -6.57
CA VAL A 231 -7.36 7.15 -7.14
C VAL A 231 -6.81 5.93 -7.87
N LEU A 232 -7.32 4.76 -7.50
CA LEU A 232 -7.18 3.52 -8.25
C LEU A 232 -8.50 3.21 -8.93
N LYS A 233 -8.43 2.86 -10.21
CA LYS A 233 -9.58 2.41 -11.01
C LYS A 233 -9.30 1.11 -11.73
N GLY A 234 -10.20 0.14 -11.57
CA GLY A 234 -10.17 -1.15 -12.26
C GLY A 234 -8.95 -1.99 -11.93
N GLY A 235 -8.40 -1.84 -10.72
CA GLY A 235 -7.21 -2.57 -10.29
C GLY A 235 -7.45 -4.08 -10.30
N SER A 236 -6.48 -4.84 -10.78
CA SER A 236 -6.47 -6.30 -10.60
C SER A 236 -5.09 -6.81 -10.23
N ALA A 237 -5.10 -7.87 -9.43
CA ALA A 237 -3.89 -8.49 -8.93
C ALA A 237 -4.06 -9.99 -8.77
N TRP A 238 -2.98 -10.72 -9.00
CA TRP A 238 -2.89 -12.14 -8.70
C TRP A 238 -2.04 -12.36 -7.47
N MET A 239 -2.52 -13.20 -6.58
CA MET A 239 -1.79 -13.74 -5.43
C MET A 239 -1.65 -15.26 -5.64
N PRO A 240 -0.87 -15.98 -4.82
CA PRO A 240 -0.68 -17.43 -5.00
C PRO A 240 -2.00 -18.22 -5.02
N ASP A 241 -2.98 -17.79 -4.24
CA ASP A 241 -4.23 -18.47 -3.95
C ASP A 241 -5.48 -17.63 -4.26
N ASN A 242 -5.32 -16.42 -4.80
CA ASN A 242 -6.44 -15.50 -5.06
C ASN A 242 -6.23 -14.68 -6.33
N LYS A 243 -7.32 -14.39 -7.04
CA LYS A 243 -7.36 -13.34 -8.07
C LYS A 243 -8.30 -12.23 -7.62
N ILE A 244 -7.78 -11.01 -7.53
CA ILE A 244 -8.55 -9.82 -7.15
C ILE A 244 -8.82 -9.02 -8.41
N ASN A 245 -10.09 -8.67 -8.65
CA ASN A 245 -10.52 -7.98 -9.86
C ASN A 245 -11.40 -6.78 -9.53
N GLY A 246 -11.25 -5.71 -10.34
CA GLY A 246 -12.10 -4.52 -10.27
C GLY A 246 -11.98 -3.76 -8.96
N VAL A 247 -10.74 -3.58 -8.48
CA VAL A 247 -10.44 -2.76 -7.30
C VAL A 247 -10.50 -1.29 -7.66
N ASP A 248 -11.44 -0.60 -7.03
CA ASP A 248 -11.60 0.84 -7.08
C ASP A 248 -11.37 1.40 -5.67
N PHE A 249 -10.50 2.39 -5.53
CA PHE A 249 -10.43 3.16 -4.29
C PHE A 249 -10.13 4.63 -4.56
N ILE A 250 -10.65 5.49 -3.69
CA ILE A 250 -10.29 6.91 -3.60
C ILE A 250 -9.74 7.13 -2.20
N LEU A 251 -8.48 7.51 -2.10
CA LEU A 251 -7.75 7.68 -0.85
C LEU A 251 -7.52 9.17 -0.56
N PRO A 252 -8.50 9.91 -0.02
CA PRO A 252 -8.25 11.23 0.52
C PRO A 252 -7.45 11.11 1.83
N PHE A 253 -6.33 11.81 1.90
CA PHE A 253 -5.45 11.76 3.06
C PHE A 253 -4.92 13.13 3.46
N ARG A 254 -4.53 13.24 4.73
CA ARG A 254 -3.57 14.23 5.24
C ARG A 254 -2.47 13.52 5.99
N PHE A 255 -1.28 14.06 5.94
CA PHE A 255 -0.10 13.59 6.63
C PHE A 255 0.50 14.78 7.38
N HIS A 256 0.70 14.61 8.68
CA HIS A 256 1.28 15.61 9.57
C HIS A 256 1.88 14.89 10.79
N ASN A 257 3.02 15.36 11.29
CA ASN A 257 3.71 14.78 12.45
C ASN A 257 3.92 13.25 12.37
N GLY A 258 4.21 12.72 11.17
CA GLY A 258 4.44 11.28 11.00
C GLY A 258 3.17 10.42 10.98
N ALA A 259 1.98 11.01 11.12
CA ALA A 259 0.71 10.30 11.15
C ALA A 259 -0.16 10.62 9.94
N TRP A 260 -0.89 9.62 9.47
CA TRP A 260 -1.88 9.74 8.41
C TRP A 260 -3.26 9.95 9.01
N GLN A 261 -4.00 10.89 8.44
CA GLN A 261 -5.43 11.02 8.62
C GLN A 261 -6.12 10.64 7.31
N LEU A 262 -6.84 9.53 7.35
CA LEU A 262 -7.59 8.98 6.23
C LEU A 262 -9.03 9.47 6.29
N GLY A 263 -9.62 9.74 5.12
CA GLY A 263 -11.04 10.07 5.04
C GLY A 263 -11.42 11.50 5.45
N THR A 264 -10.50 12.47 5.34
CA THR A 264 -10.69 13.85 5.84
C THR A 264 -11.84 14.64 5.21
N ARG A 265 -12.34 14.22 4.05
CA ARG A 265 -13.47 14.85 3.33
C ARG A 265 -14.61 13.86 3.05
N GLY A 266 -14.62 12.74 3.76
CA GLY A 266 -15.43 11.56 3.47
C GLY A 266 -14.56 10.31 3.47
N PRO A 267 -15.12 9.13 3.78
CA PRO A 267 -14.34 7.92 3.95
C PRO A 267 -13.57 7.52 2.68
N VAL A 268 -12.49 6.79 2.87
CA VAL A 268 -11.79 6.08 1.81
C VAL A 268 -12.68 4.93 1.39
N SER A 269 -13.38 5.07 0.27
CA SER A 269 -14.24 4.01 -0.24
C SER A 269 -13.45 2.99 -1.04
N LEU A 270 -13.42 1.75 -0.56
CA LEU A 270 -12.87 0.58 -1.22
C LEU A 270 -14.02 -0.23 -1.83
N ARG A 271 -13.94 -0.48 -3.14
CA ARG A 271 -14.89 -1.31 -3.87
C ARG A 271 -14.10 -2.35 -4.65
N ILE A 272 -14.47 -3.63 -4.53
CA ILE A 272 -13.82 -4.73 -5.25
C ILE A 272 -14.90 -5.54 -5.95
N ALA A 273 -14.82 -5.63 -7.27
CA ALA A 273 -15.81 -6.35 -8.06
C ALA A 273 -15.85 -7.86 -7.72
N GLY A 274 -14.67 -8.47 -7.53
CA GLY A 274 -14.62 -9.83 -7.03
C GLY A 274 -13.24 -10.31 -6.61
N ILE A 275 -13.24 -11.26 -5.68
CA ILE A 275 -12.09 -12.04 -5.27
C ILE A 275 -12.42 -13.50 -5.59
N VAL A 276 -11.66 -14.07 -6.52
CA VAL A 276 -11.78 -15.46 -6.93
C VAL A 276 -10.77 -16.27 -6.13
N ASN A 277 -11.31 -17.21 -5.35
CA ASN A 277 -10.62 -18.29 -4.66
C ASN A 277 -11.61 -19.47 -4.52
N GLN A 278 -11.35 -20.43 -3.62
CA GLN A 278 -12.25 -21.55 -3.32
C GLN A 278 -13.72 -21.13 -3.13
N VAL A 279 -13.96 -19.96 -2.54
CA VAL A 279 -15.28 -19.36 -2.32
C VAL A 279 -15.29 -17.95 -2.90
N THR A 280 -15.79 -17.81 -4.12
CA THR A 280 -15.80 -16.52 -4.82
C THR A 280 -16.62 -15.48 -4.04
N ALA A 281 -15.97 -14.38 -3.69
CA ALA A 281 -16.58 -13.21 -3.10
C ALA A 281 -16.80 -12.14 -4.17
N LYS A 282 -17.96 -11.46 -4.14
CA LYS A 282 -18.34 -10.43 -5.12
C LYS A 282 -18.83 -9.17 -4.43
N ASN A 283 -18.81 -8.06 -5.16
CA ASN A 283 -19.39 -6.77 -4.75
C ASN A 283 -18.92 -6.32 -3.36
N ILE A 284 -17.62 -6.47 -3.09
CA ILE A 284 -17.07 -6.14 -1.78
C ILE A 284 -17.05 -4.62 -1.65
N THR A 285 -17.61 -4.13 -0.55
CA THR A 285 -17.60 -2.74 -0.15
C THR A 285 -16.98 -2.61 1.23
N ALA A 286 -16.26 -1.53 1.45
CA ALA A 286 -15.68 -1.17 2.73
C ALA A 286 -15.31 0.32 2.71
N ASP A 287 -15.54 1.01 3.80
CA ASP A 287 -15.23 2.43 3.97
C ASP A 287 -14.26 2.62 5.15
N LEU A 288 -13.15 3.32 4.93
CA LEU A 288 -12.10 3.50 5.93
C LEU A 288 -11.90 4.99 6.29
N GLN A 289 -11.86 5.32 7.57
CA GLN A 289 -11.64 6.69 8.05
C GLN A 289 -10.92 6.73 9.40
N GLY A 290 -10.11 7.76 9.64
CA GLY A 290 -9.40 7.94 10.92
C GLY A 290 -7.88 7.91 10.82
N GLY A 291 -7.21 7.64 11.94
CA GLY A 291 -5.76 7.75 12.09
C GLY A 291 -4.98 6.49 11.73
N TYR A 292 -3.81 6.66 11.11
CA TYR A 292 -2.81 5.60 10.96
C TYR A 292 -1.38 6.11 11.26
N PRO A 293 -0.64 5.49 12.19
CA PRO A 293 -1.06 4.41 13.11
C PRO A 293 -2.22 4.86 14.03
N TRP A 294 -3.12 3.94 14.36
CA TRP A 294 -4.28 4.23 15.20
C TRP A 294 -3.91 4.24 16.69
N SER A 295 -4.65 5.01 17.47
CA SER A 295 -4.57 5.05 18.94
C SER A 295 -5.95 5.35 19.54
N GLU A 296 -6.07 5.36 20.87
CA GLU A 296 -7.35 5.72 21.50
C GLU A 296 -7.83 7.14 21.14
N SER A 297 -6.89 8.08 21.07
CA SER A 297 -7.16 9.47 20.72
C SER A 297 -7.30 9.70 19.22
N ASN A 298 -6.78 8.80 18.39
CA ASN A 298 -6.89 8.86 16.93
C ASN A 298 -7.26 7.48 16.35
N PRO A 299 -8.52 7.05 16.50
CA PRO A 299 -8.93 5.71 16.11
C PRO A 299 -9.03 5.57 14.59
N LEU A 300 -8.96 4.32 14.12
CA LEU A 300 -9.28 3.94 12.74
C LEU A 300 -10.62 3.21 12.72
N LEU A 301 -11.49 3.60 11.80
CA LEU A 301 -12.84 3.07 11.64
C LEU A 301 -12.97 2.42 10.27
N LEU A 302 -13.42 1.17 10.27
CA LEU A 302 -13.85 0.43 9.09
C LEU A 302 -15.38 0.27 9.16
N SER A 303 -16.11 0.81 8.20
CA SER A 303 -17.57 0.76 8.13
C SER A 303 -18.06 0.26 6.78
N ASP A 304 -19.38 0.05 6.70
CA ASP A 304 -20.08 -0.27 5.45
C ASP A 304 -19.44 -1.45 4.72
N VAL A 305 -19.04 -2.45 5.51
CA VAL A 305 -18.46 -3.67 4.96
C VAL A 305 -19.59 -4.58 4.51
N SER A 306 -19.62 -4.90 3.24
CA SER A 306 -20.53 -5.88 2.67
C SER A 306 -19.82 -6.74 1.64
N VAL A 307 -20.15 -8.01 1.60
CA VAL A 307 -19.63 -8.96 0.62
C VAL A 307 -20.72 -9.96 0.24
N ASP A 308 -20.89 -10.17 -1.07
CA ASP A 308 -21.77 -11.20 -1.60
C ASP A 308 -20.96 -12.50 -1.73
N VAL A 309 -21.42 -13.56 -1.07
CA VAL A 309 -20.67 -14.81 -0.95
C VAL A 309 -21.62 -15.97 -0.69
N LEU A 310 -21.33 -17.14 -1.26
CA LEU A 310 -22.11 -18.37 -1.07
C LEU A 310 -23.64 -18.16 -1.25
N GLY A 311 -24.05 -17.49 -2.32
CA GLY A 311 -25.46 -17.18 -2.61
C GLY A 311 -26.15 -16.17 -1.67
N GLY A 312 -25.46 -15.69 -0.63
CA GLY A 312 -25.98 -14.73 0.34
C GLY A 312 -25.04 -13.54 0.54
N GLN A 313 -25.12 -12.90 1.71
CA GLN A 313 -24.36 -11.71 2.03
C GLN A 313 -23.83 -11.72 3.47
N ILE A 314 -22.60 -11.23 3.66
CA ILE A 314 -22.04 -10.95 4.98
C ILE A 314 -21.85 -9.44 5.11
N ILE A 315 -22.36 -8.86 6.20
CA ILE A 315 -22.35 -7.42 6.44
C ILE A 315 -21.75 -7.12 7.81
N MET A 316 -20.92 -6.09 7.91
CA MET A 316 -20.44 -5.54 9.17
C MET A 316 -20.61 -4.03 9.16
N LYS A 317 -21.38 -3.50 10.12
CA LYS A 317 -21.67 -2.06 10.20
C LYS A 317 -20.41 -1.25 10.51
N GLN A 318 -19.65 -1.70 11.50
CA GLN A 318 -18.51 -0.95 11.99
C GLN A 318 -17.53 -1.86 12.75
N LEU A 319 -16.25 -1.55 12.59
CA LEU A 319 -15.14 -2.01 13.40
C LEU A 319 -14.28 -0.78 13.73
N ARG A 320 -13.99 -0.57 15.02
CA ARG A 320 -13.09 0.48 15.52
C ARG A 320 -11.79 -0.12 16.00
N MET A 321 -10.68 0.52 15.67
CA MET A 321 -9.34 0.23 16.17
C MET A 321 -8.83 1.42 17.01
N PRO A 322 -8.27 1.21 18.22
CA PRO A 322 -8.20 -0.07 18.95
C PRO A 322 -9.59 -0.66 19.24
N GLN A 323 -9.68 -1.99 19.18
CA GLN A 323 -10.91 -2.72 19.37
C GLN A 323 -11.18 -2.95 20.86
N HIS A 324 -12.35 -2.50 21.33
CA HIS A 324 -12.85 -2.77 22.69
C HIS A 324 -14.04 -3.72 22.71
N ASP A 325 -14.84 -3.68 21.64
CA ASP A 325 -16.04 -4.49 21.46
C ASP A 325 -15.93 -5.36 20.21
N PRO A 326 -16.61 -6.53 20.16
CA PRO A 326 -16.59 -7.36 18.97
C PRO A 326 -17.30 -6.66 17.81
N ALA A 327 -16.73 -6.76 16.62
CA ALA A 327 -17.39 -6.32 15.40
C ALA A 327 -18.42 -7.37 14.98
N LEU A 328 -19.70 -7.01 14.98
CA LEU A 328 -20.77 -7.96 14.68
C LEU A 328 -20.89 -8.19 13.16
N LEU A 329 -20.48 -9.37 12.69
CA LEU A 329 -20.75 -9.81 11.32
C LEU A 329 -22.17 -10.37 11.25
N ARG A 330 -23.02 -9.82 10.38
CA ARG A 330 -24.34 -10.37 10.08
C ARG A 330 -24.25 -11.25 8.85
N VAL A 331 -24.66 -12.50 9.01
CA VAL A 331 -24.72 -13.50 7.95
C VAL A 331 -26.16 -13.54 7.46
N GLN A 332 -26.38 -13.37 6.15
CA GLN A 332 -27.71 -13.30 5.57
C GLN A 332 -27.85 -14.26 4.39
N ASN A 333 -28.76 -15.23 4.53
CA ASN A 333 -29.21 -16.15 3.48
C ASN A 333 -28.06 -16.87 2.76
N ILE A 334 -27.00 -17.24 3.49
CA ILE A 334 -25.93 -18.06 2.93
C ILE A 334 -26.50 -19.42 2.52
N SER A 335 -26.24 -19.81 1.28
CA SER A 335 -26.64 -21.08 0.72
C SER A 335 -25.82 -22.21 1.34
N SER A 336 -26.47 -23.07 2.12
CA SER A 336 -25.81 -24.27 2.64
C SER A 336 -25.35 -25.19 1.52
N SER A 337 -26.05 -25.20 0.37
CA SER A 337 -25.65 -26.02 -0.79
C SER A 337 -24.31 -25.56 -1.33
N GLU A 338 -24.11 -24.26 -1.52
CA GLU A 338 -22.83 -23.72 -1.97
C GLU A 338 -21.73 -23.94 -0.94
N LEU A 339 -22.03 -23.78 0.35
CA LEU A 339 -21.07 -24.02 1.43
C LEU A 339 -20.63 -25.49 1.47
N ILE A 340 -21.58 -26.43 1.43
CA ILE A 340 -21.28 -27.86 1.44
C ILE A 340 -20.57 -28.28 0.16
N SER A 341 -20.91 -27.73 -1.01
CA SER A 341 -20.14 -27.98 -2.24
C SER A 341 -18.70 -27.46 -2.16
N ALA A 342 -18.46 -26.32 -1.50
CA ALA A 342 -17.12 -25.76 -1.34
C ALA A 342 -16.24 -26.60 -0.40
N ILE A 343 -16.81 -27.18 0.66
CA ILE A 343 -16.10 -28.06 1.60
C ILE A 343 -16.01 -29.50 1.07
N ASN A 344 -16.98 -29.89 0.23
CA ASN A 344 -17.12 -31.21 -0.39
C ASN A 344 -17.04 -32.41 0.57
N PRO A 345 -17.83 -32.44 1.67
CA PRO A 345 -17.91 -33.64 2.51
C PRO A 345 -18.64 -34.75 1.74
N LYS A 346 -18.12 -35.99 1.82
CA LYS A 346 -18.73 -37.14 1.14
C LYS A 346 -19.96 -37.70 1.89
N GLN A 347 -20.10 -37.34 3.16
CA GLN A 347 -20.98 -38.02 4.11
C GLN A 347 -22.42 -37.48 4.11
N PHE A 348 -22.63 -36.23 3.68
CA PHE A 348 -23.95 -35.61 3.71
C PHE A 348 -24.06 -34.46 2.70
N ALA A 349 -25.30 -34.09 2.38
CA ALA A 349 -25.66 -32.91 1.62
C ALA A 349 -26.69 -32.09 2.40
N MET A 350 -26.61 -30.77 2.29
CA MET A 350 -27.54 -29.85 2.96
C MET A 350 -27.93 -28.72 2.02
N SER A 351 -29.22 -28.39 1.93
CA SER A 351 -29.73 -27.32 1.07
C SER A 351 -30.73 -26.43 1.78
N GLY A 352 -30.51 -25.12 1.74
CA GLY A 352 -31.34 -24.12 2.39
C GLY A 352 -30.54 -22.88 2.78
N PRO A 353 -31.22 -21.78 3.14
CA PRO A 353 -30.54 -20.57 3.60
C PRO A 353 -30.13 -20.71 5.08
N VAL A 354 -29.01 -20.07 5.42
CA VAL A 354 -28.51 -19.91 6.79
C VAL A 354 -28.23 -18.43 7.05
N SER A 355 -28.71 -17.93 8.19
CA SER A 355 -28.53 -16.55 8.64
C SER A 355 -28.11 -16.52 10.09
N GLY A 356 -27.50 -15.42 10.54
CA GLY A 356 -27.12 -15.28 11.94
C GLY A 356 -26.19 -14.12 12.21
N ALA A 357 -25.48 -14.19 13.33
CA ALA A 357 -24.54 -13.16 13.72
C ALA A 357 -23.29 -13.76 14.38
N LEU A 358 -22.11 -13.26 13.97
CA LEU A 358 -20.80 -13.71 14.44
C LEU A 358 -20.04 -12.51 15.03
N PRO A 359 -19.92 -12.41 16.36
CA PRO A 359 -19.13 -11.37 17.01
C PRO A 359 -17.63 -11.61 16.76
N LEU A 360 -17.01 -10.78 15.93
CA LEU A 360 -15.61 -10.90 15.50
C LEU A 360 -14.66 -10.11 16.40
N TRP A 361 -13.60 -10.77 16.85
CA TRP A 361 -12.47 -10.19 17.54
C TRP A 361 -11.21 -10.32 16.67
N LEU A 362 -10.54 -9.21 16.40
CA LEU A 362 -9.28 -9.20 15.65
C LEU A 362 -8.06 -9.28 16.56
N ASN A 363 -8.17 -8.73 17.77
CA ASN A 363 -7.07 -8.65 18.72
C ASN A 363 -7.53 -9.05 20.13
N ASN A 364 -7.95 -10.31 20.28
CA ASN A 364 -8.33 -10.90 21.55
C ASN A 364 -7.47 -12.12 21.84
N GLU A 365 -7.06 -12.29 23.09
CA GLU A 365 -6.14 -13.36 23.52
C GLU A 365 -6.74 -14.77 23.43
N LYS A 366 -8.08 -14.90 23.33
CA LYS A 366 -8.76 -16.20 23.41
C LYS A 366 -9.66 -16.48 22.22
N TRP A 367 -10.30 -15.47 21.65
CA TRP A 367 -11.41 -15.68 20.71
C TRP A 367 -11.19 -14.93 19.40
N ILE A 368 -11.59 -15.56 18.29
CA ILE A 368 -11.86 -14.89 17.01
C ILE A 368 -13.37 -14.66 16.90
N ILE A 369 -14.17 -15.66 17.25
CA ILE A 369 -15.62 -15.55 17.36
C ILE A 369 -16.05 -16.10 18.72
N LYS A 370 -16.83 -15.33 19.47
CA LYS A 370 -17.40 -15.79 20.74
C LYS A 370 -18.90 -15.58 20.75
N ASP A 371 -19.63 -16.60 21.16
CA ASP A 371 -21.08 -16.60 21.28
C ASP A 371 -21.80 -16.22 19.97
N GLY A 372 -21.24 -16.65 18.85
CA GLY A 372 -21.89 -16.53 17.54
C GLY A 372 -23.08 -17.48 17.44
N TRP A 373 -24.04 -17.14 16.58
CA TRP A 373 -25.19 -17.99 16.33
C TRP A 373 -25.63 -17.98 14.87
N LEU A 374 -26.19 -19.11 14.43
CA LEU A 374 -26.81 -19.29 13.11
C LEU A 374 -28.20 -19.94 13.26
N THR A 375 -29.08 -19.68 12.31
CA THR A 375 -30.42 -20.23 12.19
C THR A 375 -30.80 -20.39 10.72
N ASN A 376 -31.86 -21.15 10.45
CA ASN A 376 -32.46 -21.25 9.13
C ASN A 376 -33.63 -20.24 8.99
N PRO A 377 -33.50 -19.16 8.21
CA PRO A 377 -34.62 -18.23 7.97
C PRO A 377 -35.72 -18.84 7.07
N GLY A 378 -35.48 -20.01 6.48
CA GLY A 378 -36.41 -20.70 5.59
C GLY A 378 -36.25 -22.22 5.61
N PRO A 379 -36.99 -22.94 4.76
CA PRO A 379 -36.91 -24.40 4.66
C PRO A 379 -35.50 -24.85 4.33
N MET A 380 -35.04 -25.91 5.00
CA MET A 380 -33.75 -26.53 4.74
C MET A 380 -33.90 -28.05 4.69
N THR A 381 -33.08 -28.73 3.91
CA THR A 381 -33.06 -30.19 3.83
C THR A 381 -31.67 -30.71 4.18
N LEU A 382 -31.63 -31.83 4.90
CA LEU A 382 -30.43 -32.59 5.20
C LEU A 382 -30.59 -33.98 4.62
N ARG A 383 -29.55 -34.46 3.92
CA ARG A 383 -29.48 -35.83 3.40
C ARG A 383 -28.17 -36.45 3.78
N ILE A 384 -28.21 -37.63 4.40
CA ILE A 384 -26.99 -38.42 4.66
C ILE A 384 -26.75 -39.30 3.44
N ASP A 385 -25.48 -39.44 3.07
CA ASP A 385 -25.07 -40.35 2.02
C ASP A 385 -25.49 -41.80 2.34
N LYS A 386 -25.85 -42.57 1.30
CA LYS A 386 -26.40 -43.92 1.46
C LYS A 386 -25.40 -44.83 2.15
N ASP A 387 -24.15 -44.85 1.67
CA ASP A 387 -23.11 -45.74 2.18
C ASP A 387 -22.73 -45.36 3.60
N THR A 388 -22.70 -44.05 3.89
CA THR A 388 -22.49 -43.53 5.25
C THR A 388 -23.61 -43.98 6.19
N ALA A 389 -24.88 -43.80 5.80
CA ALA A 389 -26.00 -44.23 6.61
C ALA A 389 -26.03 -45.76 6.82
N ASP A 390 -25.75 -46.52 5.76
CA ASP A 390 -25.72 -48.00 5.79
C ASP A 390 -24.58 -48.52 6.71
N ALA A 391 -23.42 -47.86 6.71
CA ALA A 391 -22.29 -48.19 7.58
C ALA A 391 -22.64 -47.98 9.07
N VAL A 392 -23.22 -46.83 9.43
CA VAL A 392 -23.55 -46.55 10.84
C VAL A 392 -24.68 -47.45 11.35
N VAL A 393 -25.65 -47.82 10.49
CA VAL A 393 -26.71 -48.78 10.85
C VAL A 393 -26.13 -50.18 11.12
N LYS A 394 -25.13 -50.60 10.35
CA LYS A 394 -24.47 -51.90 10.50
C LYS A 394 -23.70 -52.01 11.83
N ASP A 395 -23.05 -50.91 12.25
CA ASP A 395 -22.23 -50.88 13.46
C ASP A 395 -23.06 -50.71 14.76
N ASN A 396 -24.32 -50.26 14.69
CA ASN A 396 -25.16 -50.06 15.87
C ASN A 396 -26.62 -50.48 15.63
N VAL A 397 -26.89 -51.78 15.73
CA VAL A 397 -28.20 -52.41 15.51
C VAL A 397 -29.31 -51.82 16.38
N THR A 398 -28.98 -51.37 17.61
CA THR A 398 -29.91 -50.70 18.54
C THR A 398 -30.27 -49.27 18.14
N ALA A 399 -29.41 -48.58 17.38
CA ALA A 399 -29.63 -47.21 16.90
C ALA A 399 -30.08 -47.13 15.42
N GLY A 400 -30.07 -48.26 14.69
CA GLY A 400 -30.34 -48.31 13.25
C GLY A 400 -31.71 -47.74 12.84
N SER A 401 -32.72 -47.87 13.70
CA SER A 401 -34.04 -47.28 13.49
C SER A 401 -34.03 -45.74 13.61
N ALA A 402 -33.21 -45.15 14.49
CA ALA A 402 -33.07 -43.70 14.62
C ALA A 402 -32.30 -43.08 13.45
N ILE A 403 -31.28 -43.77 12.93
CA ILE A 403 -30.45 -43.29 11.80
C ILE A 403 -31.23 -43.28 10.48
N ASN A 404 -32.14 -44.23 10.28
CA ASN A 404 -33.01 -44.20 9.10
C ASN A 404 -33.85 -42.92 9.04
N TRP A 405 -34.26 -42.36 10.18
CA TRP A 405 -34.93 -41.04 10.22
C TRP A 405 -34.00 -39.88 9.89
N LEU A 406 -32.68 -40.03 9.94
CA LEU A 406 -31.72 -38.98 9.59
C LEU A 406 -31.29 -39.01 8.12
N ARG A 407 -31.63 -40.06 7.35
CA ARG A 407 -31.27 -40.19 5.93
C ARG A 407 -31.76 -39.03 5.09
N TYR A 408 -32.97 -38.55 5.35
CA TYR A 408 -33.54 -37.35 4.75
C TYR A 408 -34.40 -36.64 5.79
N MET A 409 -34.11 -35.37 6.03
CA MET A 409 -34.84 -34.55 7.00
C MET A 409 -35.14 -33.19 6.38
N GLU A 410 -36.41 -32.78 6.47
CA GLU A 410 -36.86 -31.41 6.21
C GLU A 410 -36.78 -30.62 7.51
N ILE A 411 -35.78 -29.77 7.60
CA ILE A 411 -35.49 -28.93 8.76
C ILE A 411 -36.45 -27.75 8.76
N THR A 412 -37.23 -27.67 9.83
CA THR A 412 -38.15 -26.55 10.08
C THR A 412 -37.48 -25.49 10.94
N HIS A 413 -36.66 -25.89 11.90
CA HIS A 413 -35.96 -24.97 12.80
C HIS A 413 -34.56 -25.51 13.13
N SER A 414 -33.56 -24.65 13.06
CA SER A 414 -32.22 -24.90 13.51
C SER A 414 -31.73 -23.70 14.30
N TRP A 415 -31.04 -24.01 15.39
CA TRP A 415 -30.30 -23.02 16.16
C TRP A 415 -28.92 -23.58 16.43
N THR A 416 -27.90 -22.83 16.05
CA THR A 416 -26.51 -23.24 16.16
C THR A 416 -25.75 -22.19 16.92
N LYS A 417 -25.07 -22.57 17.99
CA LYS A 417 -24.07 -21.75 18.68
C LYS A 417 -22.68 -22.06 18.12
N ILE A 418 -21.87 -21.03 17.89
CA ILE A 418 -20.52 -21.13 17.32
C ILE A 418 -19.54 -20.32 18.15
N ASN A 419 -18.40 -20.93 18.47
CA ASN A 419 -17.21 -20.23 18.93
C ASN A 419 -16.02 -20.63 18.07
N VAL A 420 -15.07 -19.71 17.90
CA VAL A 420 -13.78 -19.96 17.27
C VAL A 420 -12.72 -19.33 18.15
N ASP A 421 -11.79 -20.13 18.67
CA ASP A 421 -10.67 -19.62 19.45
C ASP A 421 -9.58 -18.99 18.58
N ASN A 422 -8.56 -18.39 19.20
CA ASN A 422 -7.44 -17.77 18.49
C ASN A 422 -6.48 -18.77 17.80
N LEU A 423 -6.62 -20.07 18.06
CA LEU A 423 -5.90 -21.15 17.37
C LEU A 423 -6.68 -21.70 16.18
N GLY A 424 -7.89 -21.18 15.95
CA GLY A 424 -8.79 -21.60 14.88
C GLY A 424 -9.58 -22.87 15.21
N VAL A 425 -9.65 -23.30 16.47
CA VAL A 425 -10.56 -24.38 16.87
C VAL A 425 -11.98 -23.83 16.93
N LEU A 426 -12.80 -24.32 16.01
CA LEU A 426 -14.24 -24.06 15.97
C LEU A 426 -14.95 -25.10 16.82
N THR A 427 -15.80 -24.63 17.72
CA THR A 427 -16.78 -25.46 18.44
C THR A 427 -18.18 -25.03 18.05
N MET A 428 -19.00 -26.01 17.69
CA MET A 428 -20.36 -25.79 17.23
C MET A 428 -21.33 -26.68 17.99
N GLN A 429 -22.45 -26.12 18.43
CA GLN A 429 -23.54 -26.84 19.06
C GLN A 429 -24.85 -26.48 18.36
N ALA A 430 -25.45 -27.44 17.66
CA ALA A 430 -26.65 -27.26 16.89
C ALA A 430 -27.82 -28.05 17.50
N ALA A 431 -28.97 -27.41 17.64
CA ALA A 431 -30.26 -28.03 17.91
C ALA A 431 -31.12 -27.90 16.66
N ILE A 432 -31.47 -29.03 16.06
CA ILE A 432 -32.16 -29.09 14.76
C ILE A 432 -33.46 -29.87 14.95
N THR A 433 -34.58 -29.24 14.59
CA THR A 433 -35.90 -29.88 14.56
C THR A 433 -36.40 -29.93 13.13
N GLY A 434 -36.81 -31.12 12.71
CA GLY A 434 -37.33 -31.34 11.37
C GLY A 434 -38.30 -32.50 11.29
N LYS A 435 -38.87 -32.68 10.10
CA LYS A 435 -39.70 -33.84 9.76
C LYS A 435 -38.89 -34.79 8.91
N SER A 436 -38.97 -36.07 9.24
CA SER A 436 -38.38 -37.13 8.43
C SER A 436 -39.46 -38.10 7.97
N ARG A 437 -39.26 -38.70 6.80
CA ARG A 437 -40.17 -39.67 6.21
C ARG A 437 -39.41 -40.95 5.87
N VAL A 438 -39.81 -42.05 6.52
CA VAL A 438 -39.23 -43.39 6.33
C VAL A 438 -40.39 -44.37 6.15
N ASP A 439 -40.34 -45.17 5.09
CA ASP A 439 -41.34 -46.22 4.79
C ASP A 439 -42.80 -45.74 4.87
N GLY A 440 -43.07 -44.53 4.37
CA GLY A 440 -44.39 -43.91 4.37
C GLY A 440 -44.83 -43.26 5.69
N LYS A 441 -44.11 -43.49 6.79
CA LYS A 441 -44.36 -42.87 8.11
C LYS A 441 -43.61 -41.54 8.22
N THR A 442 -44.22 -40.57 8.90
CA THR A 442 -43.59 -39.26 9.17
C THR A 442 -43.36 -39.11 10.67
N ALA A 443 -42.18 -38.67 11.08
CA ALA A 443 -41.84 -38.40 12.47
C ALA A 443 -41.17 -37.03 12.63
N ILE A 444 -41.34 -36.43 13.80
CA ILE A 444 -40.58 -35.25 14.21
C ILE A 444 -39.26 -35.75 14.78
N VAL A 445 -38.16 -35.21 14.28
CA VAL A 445 -36.81 -35.53 14.70
C VAL A 445 -36.20 -34.31 15.37
N ASN A 446 -35.66 -34.50 16.57
CA ASN A 446 -34.84 -33.53 17.26
C ASN A 446 -33.41 -34.04 17.29
N LEU A 447 -32.53 -33.38 16.55
CA LEU A 447 -31.12 -33.70 16.42
C LEU A 447 -30.29 -32.65 17.17
N ASN A 448 -29.59 -33.09 18.21
CA ASN A 448 -28.57 -32.30 18.87
C ASN A 448 -27.21 -32.74 18.35
N TYR A 449 -26.48 -31.82 17.72
CA TYR A 449 -25.20 -32.09 17.10
C TYR A 449 -24.12 -31.18 17.67
N THR A 450 -23.00 -31.78 18.05
CA THR A 450 -21.81 -31.07 18.51
C THR A 450 -20.65 -31.37 17.56
N HIS A 451 -19.94 -30.33 17.12
CA HIS A 451 -18.81 -30.45 16.23
C HIS A 451 -17.62 -29.66 16.77
N GLU A 452 -16.44 -30.21 16.60
CA GLU A 452 -15.18 -29.55 16.88
C GLU A 452 -14.24 -29.78 15.70
N GLU A 453 -13.66 -28.70 15.18
CA GLU A 453 -12.71 -28.78 14.07
C GLU A 453 -11.78 -27.59 14.06
N ASN A 454 -10.52 -27.80 13.67
CA ASN A 454 -9.60 -26.69 13.43
C ASN A 454 -9.82 -26.13 12.02
N VAL A 455 -10.48 -24.98 11.92
CA VAL A 455 -10.80 -24.35 10.64
C VAL A 455 -9.57 -23.85 9.91
N PHE A 456 -8.48 -23.49 10.59
CA PHE A 456 -7.24 -23.11 9.91
C PHE A 456 -6.59 -24.29 9.18
N THR A 457 -6.59 -25.47 9.80
CA THR A 457 -6.13 -26.71 9.17
C THR A 457 -7.02 -27.08 7.98
N LEU A 458 -8.34 -26.99 8.14
CA LEU A 458 -9.29 -27.24 7.04
C LEU A 458 -9.04 -26.29 5.87
N TRP A 459 -8.94 -24.98 6.12
CA TRP A 459 -8.69 -23.98 5.08
C TRP A 459 -7.37 -24.21 4.34
N ARG A 460 -6.30 -24.58 5.07
CA ARG A 460 -5.02 -24.97 4.44
C ARG A 460 -5.19 -26.19 3.54
N SER A 461 -5.94 -27.20 4.00
CA SER A 461 -6.21 -28.42 3.23
C SER A 461 -6.98 -28.13 1.94
N LEU A 462 -8.05 -27.34 2.02
CA LEU A 462 -8.89 -27.00 0.86
C LEU A 462 -8.08 -26.24 -0.21
N ARG A 463 -7.21 -25.31 0.22
CA ARG A 463 -6.38 -24.49 -0.68
C ARG A 463 -5.34 -25.27 -1.48
N PHE A 464 -4.98 -26.50 -1.11
CA PHE A 464 -3.94 -27.24 -1.84
C PHE A 464 -4.29 -27.50 -3.31
N GLY A 465 -5.56 -27.80 -3.62
CA GLY A 465 -6.01 -28.06 -4.99
C GLY A 465 -5.95 -26.81 -5.87
N ASP A 466 -6.55 -25.71 -5.39
CA ASP A 466 -6.58 -24.43 -6.10
C ASP A 466 -5.19 -23.84 -6.31
N ASN A 467 -4.28 -23.99 -5.33
CA ASN A 467 -2.90 -23.53 -5.45
C ASN A 467 -2.15 -24.19 -6.60
N LEU A 468 -2.40 -25.48 -6.87
CA LEU A 468 -1.77 -26.19 -7.98
C LEU A 468 -2.27 -25.64 -9.32
N GLN A 469 -3.58 -25.41 -9.45
CA GLN A 469 -4.16 -24.86 -10.67
C GLN A 469 -3.72 -23.42 -10.92
N ALA A 470 -3.77 -22.55 -9.92
CA ALA A 470 -3.33 -21.17 -10.03
C ALA A 470 -1.83 -21.09 -10.37
N TRP A 471 -1.00 -21.95 -9.78
CA TRP A 471 0.41 -22.06 -10.13
C TRP A 471 0.61 -22.51 -11.57
N LEU A 472 -0.16 -23.50 -12.06
CA LEU A 472 -0.13 -23.92 -13.45
C LEU A 472 -0.52 -22.77 -14.39
N GLU A 473 -1.59 -22.04 -14.10
CA GLU A 473 -2.04 -20.90 -14.92
C GLU A 473 -1.03 -19.73 -14.91
N GLN A 474 -0.32 -19.51 -13.81
CA GLN A 474 0.72 -18.48 -13.72
C GLN A 474 1.99 -18.86 -14.47
N ASN A 475 2.34 -20.15 -14.52
CA ASN A 475 3.59 -20.64 -15.11
C ASN A 475 3.42 -21.28 -16.50
N THR A 476 2.19 -21.47 -16.97
CA THR A 476 1.91 -21.88 -18.35
C THR A 476 1.83 -20.65 -19.24
N ALA A 477 2.99 -20.18 -19.69
CA ALA A 477 3.03 -19.46 -20.95
C ALA A 477 2.67 -20.48 -22.04
N LEU A 478 1.40 -20.51 -22.48
CA LEU A 478 1.07 -21.24 -23.69
C LEU A 478 1.94 -20.66 -24.81
N PRO A 479 2.81 -21.46 -25.47
CA PRO A 479 3.53 -20.98 -26.63
C PRO A 479 2.49 -20.46 -27.64
N GLN A 480 2.73 -19.27 -28.17
CA GLN A 480 1.97 -18.74 -29.30
C GLN A 480 1.83 -19.87 -30.33
N PRO A 481 0.61 -20.16 -30.82
CA PRO A 481 0.46 -21.20 -31.83
C PRO A 481 1.37 -20.83 -33.00
N PRO A 482 2.25 -21.74 -33.46
CA PRO A 482 3.09 -21.44 -34.61
C PRO A 482 2.16 -21.06 -35.77
N CYS A 483 2.48 -19.94 -36.43
CA CYS A 483 1.80 -19.49 -37.63
C CYS A 483 1.53 -20.69 -38.53
N ARG A 484 0.26 -20.98 -38.80
CA ARG A 484 -0.07 -21.94 -39.86
C ARG A 484 0.51 -21.37 -41.14
N LYS A 485 1.39 -22.14 -41.78
CA LYS A 485 1.84 -21.90 -43.15
C LYS A 485 0.62 -21.94 -44.07
N ASP A 486 -0.01 -20.78 -44.22
CA ASP A 486 -0.77 -20.33 -45.39
C ASP A 486 -1.57 -19.09 -44.99
N LYS A 487 -0.84 -17.97 -44.83
CA LYS A 487 -1.17 -16.59 -45.23
C LYS A 487 -0.28 -15.61 -44.47
N ASP A 488 0.28 -14.67 -45.23
CA ASP A 488 1.28 -13.68 -44.84
C ASP A 488 1.03 -13.05 -43.46
N CYS A 489 2.00 -13.23 -42.56
CA CYS A 489 2.21 -12.30 -41.46
C CYS A 489 3.24 -11.28 -41.94
N GLU A 490 2.77 -10.15 -42.47
CA GLU A 490 3.62 -8.98 -42.67
C GLU A 490 3.89 -8.35 -41.29
N ASP A 491 5.17 -8.28 -40.92
CA ASP A 491 5.64 -7.54 -39.76
C ASP A 491 5.39 -6.02 -39.95
N LYS A 492 4.76 -5.39 -38.96
CA LYS A 492 4.80 -3.94 -38.73
C LYS A 492 5.00 -3.63 -37.25
#